data_AF-A0A1A7ZUX1-F1
#
_entry.id   AF-A0A1A7ZUX1-F1
#
_cell.length_a   1.000
_cell.length_b   1.000
_cell.length_c   1.000
_cell.angle_alpha   90.00
_cell.angle_beta   90.00
_cell.angle_gamma   90.00
#
_symmetry.space_group_name_H-M   'P 1'
#
loop_
_entity.id
_entity.type
_entity.pdbx_description
1 polymer ?
#
loop_
_entity_poly.entity_id
_entity_poly.type
_entity_poly.pdbx_seq_one_letter_code
_entity_poly.pdbx_strand_id
1 'polypeptide(L)'
;MQQDVFGPVLPILTVNDVDEAIAFINKKEKPLCVYAYSTNSKCLILVLMQVISRLMSETSSGSFCSNDCILQSLMVALPLGGVGACGMGSFHGRYSFDAFSHSKACLLRGTRFECITYLRYPPYEDRNLSLMTWACTLSQKSQGWCQIM
;
A
#
# COMPACT_ATOMS: atom_id res chain seq x y z
N MET A 1 -15.93 21.76 9.80
CA MET A 1 -14.88 21.05 9.01
C MET A 1 -15.52 20.11 7.98
N GLN A 2 -16.33 20.63 7.05
CA GLN A 2 -17.05 19.81 6.07
C GLN A 2 -16.40 19.81 4.68
N GLN A 3 -15.66 20.86 4.37
CA GLN A 3 -14.94 21.06 3.12
C GLN A 3 -13.50 21.43 3.41
N ASP A 4 -12.65 21.30 2.40
CA ASP A 4 -11.26 21.72 2.47
C ASP A 4 -11.15 23.24 2.60
N VAL A 5 -10.22 23.69 3.44
CA VAL A 5 -10.13 25.10 3.83
C VAL A 5 -9.48 25.95 2.75
N PHE A 6 -8.46 25.43 2.05
CA PHE A 6 -7.69 26.11 0.97
C PHE A 6 -7.40 27.60 1.21
N GLY A 7 -7.14 27.98 2.47
CA GLY A 7 -6.96 29.36 2.89
C GLY A 7 -6.21 29.46 4.22
N PRO A 8 -5.87 30.68 4.68
CA PRO A 8 -5.02 30.91 5.85
C PRO A 8 -5.79 30.76 7.18
N VAL A 9 -6.58 29.70 7.30
CA VAL A 9 -7.37 29.38 8.49
C VAL A 9 -6.97 27.99 8.97
N LEU A 10 -6.60 27.86 10.26
CA LEU A 10 -6.22 26.58 10.88
C LEU A 10 -7.20 26.23 12.01
N PRO A 11 -8.23 25.41 11.74
CA PRO A 11 -9.15 24.93 12.77
C PRO A 11 -8.43 24.01 13.76
N ILE A 12 -8.66 24.22 15.05
CA ILE A 12 -8.15 23.35 16.12
C ILE A 12 -9.32 22.57 16.71
N LEU A 13 -9.24 21.23 16.66
CA LEU A 13 -10.19 20.32 17.29
C LEU A 13 -9.46 19.55 18.40
N THR A 14 -9.95 19.68 19.62
CA THR A 14 -9.44 18.91 20.77
C THR A 14 -10.14 17.57 20.86
N VAL A 15 -9.37 16.51 21.10
CA VAL A 15 -9.83 15.14 21.36
C VAL A 15 -9.26 14.67 22.69
N ASN A 16 -9.90 13.69 23.32
CA ASN A 16 -9.49 13.19 24.63
C ASN A 16 -8.28 12.25 24.52
N ASP A 17 -8.23 11.44 23.46
CA ASP A 17 -7.20 10.43 23.24
C ASP A 17 -6.95 10.16 21.75
N VAL A 18 -6.00 9.27 21.48
CA VAL A 18 -5.60 8.88 20.12
C VAL A 18 -6.67 8.04 19.43
N ASP A 19 -7.48 7.28 20.17
CA ASP A 19 -8.54 6.45 19.61
C ASP A 19 -9.66 7.32 19.04
N GLU A 20 -10.02 8.39 19.75
CA GLU A 20 -10.96 9.40 19.28
C GLU A 20 -10.43 10.12 18.04
N ALA A 21 -9.13 10.44 17.99
CA ALA A 21 -8.49 11.02 16.80
C ALA A 21 -8.60 10.08 15.58
N ILE A 22 -8.25 8.80 15.76
CA ILE A 22 -8.30 7.79 14.70
C ILE A 22 -9.73 7.58 14.23
N ALA A 23 -10.68 7.45 15.14
CA ALA A 23 -12.10 7.32 14.82
C ALA A 23 -12.63 8.54 14.05
N PHE A 24 -12.19 9.74 14.43
CA PHE A 24 -12.55 10.98 13.75
C PHE A 24 -12.01 11.03 12.31
N ILE A 25 -10.75 10.65 12.11
CA ILE A 25 -10.10 10.59 10.79
C ILE A 25 -10.82 9.56 9.91
N ASN A 26 -11.06 8.35 10.43
CA ASN A 26 -11.67 7.24 9.68
C ASN A 26 -13.15 7.45 9.36
N LYS A 27 -13.85 8.32 10.08
CA LYS A 27 -15.24 8.71 9.76
C LYS A 27 -15.33 9.61 8.53
N LYS A 28 -14.22 10.18 8.09
CA LYS A 28 -14.14 11.08 6.93
C LYS A 28 -13.56 10.35 5.72
N GLU A 29 -13.70 10.99 4.57
CA GLU A 29 -13.02 10.55 3.35
C GLU A 29 -11.50 10.55 3.54
N LYS A 30 -10.84 9.60 2.88
CA LYS A 30 -9.39 9.38 3.01
C LYS A 30 -8.61 10.62 2.54
N PRO A 31 -7.80 11.23 3.41
CA PRO A 31 -7.03 12.42 3.07
C PRO A 31 -5.78 12.07 2.24
N LEU A 32 -5.25 13.07 1.52
CA LEU A 32 -4.00 12.92 0.77
C LEU A 32 -2.79 12.75 1.70
N CYS A 33 -2.77 13.47 2.82
CA CYS A 33 -1.66 13.46 3.77
C CYS A 33 -2.20 13.38 5.20
N VAL A 34 -1.56 12.56 6.04
CA VAL A 34 -1.71 12.58 7.50
C VAL A 34 -0.39 13.01 8.14
N TYR A 35 -0.47 13.96 9.07
CA TYR A 35 0.67 14.47 9.82
C TYR A 35 0.51 14.14 11.30
N ALA A 36 1.51 13.51 11.90
CA ALA A 36 1.50 13.13 13.31
C ALA A 36 2.69 13.77 14.03
N TYR A 37 2.42 14.60 15.03
CA TYR A 37 3.46 15.23 15.85
C TYR A 37 3.46 14.61 17.26
N SER A 38 4.61 14.10 17.70
CA SER A 38 4.79 13.57 19.05
C SER A 38 6.24 13.78 19.49
N THR A 39 6.44 14.46 20.62
CA THR A 39 7.75 14.65 21.25
C THR A 39 8.05 13.51 22.23
N ASN A 40 9.33 13.21 22.52
CA ASN A 40 9.69 12.28 23.57
C ASN A 40 10.52 12.92 24.68
N SER A 41 10.13 12.61 25.92
CA SER A 41 10.92 12.75 27.13
C SER A 41 11.36 11.36 27.60
N LYS A 42 12.37 10.78 26.93
CA LYS A 42 13.34 9.78 27.43
C LYS A 42 12.87 8.44 28.03
N CYS A 43 11.60 8.11 28.19
CA CYS A 43 11.20 6.81 28.76
C CYS A 43 10.48 5.94 27.73
N LEU A 44 11.11 4.80 27.39
CA LEU A 44 10.61 3.71 26.57
C LEU A 44 10.42 4.03 25.06
N ILE A 45 11.42 3.65 24.28
CA ILE A 45 11.41 3.52 22.80
C ILE A 45 10.18 2.73 22.28
N LEU A 46 9.50 1.96 23.13
CA LEU A 46 8.32 1.17 22.80
C LEU A 46 7.00 1.97 22.76
N VAL A 47 6.84 3.06 23.52
CA VAL A 47 5.56 3.82 23.58
C VAL A 47 5.48 4.88 22.47
N LEU A 48 6.61 5.43 22.02
CA LEU A 48 6.63 6.40 20.92
C LEU A 48 6.21 5.82 19.58
N MET A 49 6.68 4.60 19.30
CA MET A 49 6.20 3.87 18.15
C MET A 49 4.71 3.65 18.30
N GLN A 50 4.14 3.57 19.50
CA GLN A 50 2.72 3.28 19.65
C GLN A 50 1.82 4.35 19.05
N VAL A 51 1.96 5.65 19.35
CA VAL A 51 1.04 6.66 18.78
C VAL A 51 1.22 6.80 17.26
N ILE A 52 2.47 6.96 16.80
CA ILE A 52 2.77 7.12 15.37
C ILE A 52 2.44 5.85 14.60
N SER A 53 2.83 4.67 15.09
CA SER A 53 2.52 3.39 14.46
C SER A 53 1.03 3.13 14.44
N ARG A 54 0.29 3.45 15.51
CA ARG A 54 -1.17 3.27 15.53
C ARG A 54 -1.84 4.18 14.52
N LEU A 55 -1.48 5.47 14.46
CA LEU A 55 -2.00 6.37 13.42
C LEU A 55 -1.66 5.86 12.02
N MET A 56 -0.43 5.36 11.81
CA MET A 56 0.01 4.82 10.53
C MET A 56 -0.70 3.51 10.14
N SER A 57 -0.97 2.62 11.09
CA SER A 57 -1.60 1.31 10.82
C SER A 57 -3.13 1.34 10.82
N GLU A 58 -3.74 2.25 11.58
CA GLU A 58 -5.19 2.31 11.79
C GLU A 58 -5.86 3.40 10.94
N THR A 59 -5.10 4.22 10.21
CA THR A 59 -5.63 5.20 9.26
C THR A 59 -5.17 4.92 7.82
N SER A 60 -5.97 5.34 6.84
CA SER A 60 -5.64 5.19 5.42
C SER A 60 -5.54 6.57 4.77
N SER A 61 -4.40 6.87 4.17
CA SER A 61 -4.12 8.14 3.49
C SER A 61 -3.15 7.92 2.33
N GLY A 62 -3.01 8.93 1.46
CA GLY A 62 -2.04 8.88 0.36
C GLY A 62 -0.59 8.86 0.83
N SER A 63 -0.29 9.63 1.88
CA SER A 63 1.05 9.73 2.45
C SER A 63 1.00 10.09 3.94
N PHE A 64 2.05 9.70 4.67
CA PHE A 64 2.15 9.91 6.11
C PHE A 64 3.50 10.56 6.46
N CYS A 65 3.47 11.65 7.23
CA CYS A 65 4.67 12.26 7.82
C CYS A 65 4.53 12.29 9.33
N SER A 66 5.64 12.02 10.02
CA SER A 66 5.75 12.29 11.45
C SER A 66 6.70 13.43 11.72
N ASN A 67 6.37 14.25 12.72
CA ASN A 67 7.17 15.37 13.22
C ASN A 67 7.56 16.44 12.19
N ASP A 68 6.95 16.42 11.00
CA ASP A 68 7.13 17.42 9.95
C ASP A 68 5.88 17.47 9.06
N CYS A 69 5.80 18.48 8.18
CA CYS A 69 4.77 18.60 7.17
C CYS A 69 5.38 18.87 5.79
N ILE A 70 4.67 18.49 4.73
CA ILE A 70 5.03 18.74 3.31
C ILE A 70 6.29 18.01 2.82
N LEU A 71 7.30 17.71 3.64
CA LEU A 71 8.59 17.16 3.19
C LEU A 71 8.48 15.89 2.33
N GLN A 72 7.51 15.02 2.60
CA GLN A 72 7.27 13.83 1.77
C GLN A 72 7.00 14.14 0.29
N SER A 73 6.40 15.29 -0.04
CA SER A 73 6.15 15.69 -1.42
C SER A 73 7.41 16.17 -2.15
N LEU A 74 8.46 16.53 -1.42
CA LEU A 74 9.74 16.94 -1.99
C LEU A 74 10.66 15.74 -2.26
N MET A 75 10.39 14.60 -1.63
CA MET A 75 11.24 13.42 -1.74
C MET A 75 10.93 12.63 -3.01
N VAL A 76 11.76 12.80 -4.04
CA VAL A 76 11.63 12.17 -5.37
C VAL A 76 11.59 10.63 -5.33
N ALA A 77 12.15 10.04 -4.28
CA ALA A 77 12.17 8.60 -4.08
C ALA A 77 10.85 8.03 -3.53
N LEU A 78 9.96 8.88 -3.00
CA LEU A 78 8.67 8.45 -2.46
C LEU A 78 7.55 8.64 -3.49
N PRO A 79 6.65 7.65 -3.65
CA PRO A 79 5.48 7.81 -4.50
C PRO A 79 4.52 8.81 -3.86
N LEU A 80 4.17 9.86 -4.59
CA LEU A 80 3.13 10.81 -4.19
C LEU A 80 1.84 10.48 -4.93
N GLY A 81 0.77 10.19 -4.19
CA GLY A 81 -0.49 9.74 -4.76
C GLY A 81 -1.62 9.77 -3.75
N GLY A 82 -2.86 9.78 -4.25
CA GLY A 82 -4.06 9.71 -3.43
C GLY A 82 -4.62 8.29 -3.33
N VAL A 83 -5.51 8.07 -2.36
CA VAL A 83 -6.28 6.84 -2.20
C VAL A 83 -7.74 7.19 -1.92
N GLY A 84 -8.68 6.62 -2.70
CA GLY A 84 -10.11 6.86 -2.52
C GLY A 84 -10.52 8.24 -3.04
N ALA A 85 -11.27 9.02 -2.26
CA ALA A 85 -11.76 10.32 -2.70
C ALA A 85 -10.65 11.35 -3.01
N CYS A 86 -9.46 11.22 -2.40
CA CYS A 86 -8.34 12.11 -2.69
C CYS A 86 -7.56 11.77 -3.97
N GLY A 87 -7.88 10.65 -4.65
CA GLY A 87 -7.32 10.30 -5.95
C GLY A 87 -6.94 8.82 -6.10
N MET A 88 -6.30 8.51 -7.23
CA MET A 88 -5.75 7.19 -7.53
C MET A 88 -4.41 7.32 -8.26
N GLY A 89 -3.61 6.26 -8.18
CA GLY A 89 -2.28 6.22 -8.78
C GLY A 89 -1.27 7.05 -7.98
N SER A 90 -0.02 6.99 -8.43
CA SER A 90 1.08 7.74 -7.85
C SER A 90 2.03 8.21 -8.93
N PHE A 91 2.72 9.30 -8.63
CA PHE A 91 3.77 9.85 -9.47
C PHE A 91 4.96 10.21 -8.58
N HIS A 92 5.96 10.85 -9.18
CA HIS A 92 7.25 11.27 -8.63
C HIS A 92 8.39 10.31 -9.02
N GLY A 93 9.50 10.88 -9.52
CA GLY A 93 10.70 10.13 -9.90
C GLY A 93 10.41 8.94 -10.82
N ARG A 94 10.79 7.74 -10.36
CA ARG A 94 10.56 6.48 -11.07
C ARG A 94 9.07 6.16 -11.25
N TYR A 95 8.23 6.49 -10.27
CA TYR A 95 6.80 6.23 -10.32
C TYR A 95 6.11 7.02 -11.43
N SER A 96 6.57 8.24 -11.74
CA SER A 96 6.10 8.97 -12.93
C SER A 96 6.42 8.21 -14.22
N PHE A 97 7.65 7.69 -14.36
CA PHE A 97 8.02 6.92 -15.54
C PHE A 97 7.14 5.68 -15.68
N ASP A 98 6.92 4.94 -14.59
CA ASP A 98 6.08 3.74 -14.60
C ASP A 98 4.60 4.08 -14.85
N ALA A 99 4.10 5.21 -14.36
CA ALA A 99 2.71 5.66 -14.60
C ALA A 99 2.45 6.11 -16.04
N PHE A 100 3.45 6.71 -16.71
CA PHE A 100 3.33 7.19 -18.09
C PHE A 100 3.91 6.22 -19.13
N SER A 101 4.33 5.02 -18.71
CA SER A 101 4.85 3.98 -19.60
C SER A 101 3.92 2.77 -19.62
N HIS A 102 4.00 1.99 -20.70
CA HIS A 102 3.34 0.70 -20.79
C HIS A 102 4.35 -0.43 -20.53
N SER A 103 4.17 -1.14 -19.41
CA SER A 103 4.96 -2.31 -19.05
C SER A 103 4.57 -3.52 -19.90
N LYS A 104 5.25 -3.70 -21.04
CA LYS A 104 4.99 -4.80 -21.98
C LYS A 104 5.51 -6.13 -21.45
N ALA A 105 4.61 -7.05 -21.13
CA ALA A 105 4.96 -8.43 -20.81
C ALA A 105 5.37 -9.20 -22.08
N CYS A 106 6.55 -9.83 -22.05
CA CYS A 106 7.09 -10.62 -23.15
C CYS A 106 7.53 -12.00 -22.64
N LEU A 107 7.01 -13.08 -23.24
CA LEU A 107 7.43 -14.46 -22.96
C LEU A 107 8.11 -15.05 -24.20
N LEU A 108 9.41 -15.34 -24.09
CA LEU A 108 10.18 -16.01 -25.14
C LEU A 108 10.38 -17.48 -24.72
N ARG A 109 9.66 -18.39 -25.38
CA ARG A 109 9.70 -19.83 -25.05
C ARG A 109 10.56 -20.59 -26.07
N GLY A 110 11.59 -21.28 -25.59
CA GLY A 110 12.31 -22.27 -26.39
C GLY A 110 11.54 -23.59 -26.53
N THR A 111 11.83 -24.37 -27.57
CA THR A 111 11.15 -25.66 -27.86
C THR A 111 11.60 -26.82 -26.97
N ARG A 112 12.67 -26.66 -26.19
CA ARG A 112 13.33 -27.77 -25.46
C ARG A 112 12.56 -28.30 -24.24
N PHE A 113 11.61 -27.53 -23.70
CA PHE A 113 10.81 -27.92 -22.53
C PHE A 113 9.40 -28.40 -22.89
N GLU A 114 9.21 -28.87 -24.13
CA GLU A 114 7.89 -29.31 -24.60
C GLU A 114 7.31 -30.46 -23.78
N CYS A 115 8.17 -31.37 -23.30
CA CYS A 115 7.80 -32.51 -22.46
C CYS A 115 7.15 -32.11 -21.13
N ILE A 116 7.50 -30.95 -20.57
CA ILE A 116 6.91 -30.44 -19.31
C ILE A 116 5.49 -29.90 -19.58
N THR A 117 5.28 -29.35 -20.78
CA THR A 117 3.95 -28.98 -21.28
C THR A 117 3.12 -30.18 -21.76
N TYR A 118 3.53 -31.42 -21.55
CA TYR A 118 2.69 -32.57 -21.91
C TYR A 118 1.34 -32.54 -21.18
N LEU A 119 1.33 -32.10 -19.91
CA LEU A 119 0.13 -32.03 -19.07
C LEU A 119 -0.98 -31.09 -19.58
N ARG A 120 -0.67 -30.14 -20.49
CA ARG A 120 -1.70 -29.28 -21.11
C ARG A 120 -2.40 -29.92 -22.31
N TYR A 121 -1.83 -31.00 -22.87
CA TYR A 121 -2.34 -31.62 -24.09
C TYR A 121 -3.41 -32.68 -23.78
N PRO A 122 -4.43 -32.84 -24.65
CA PRO A 122 -5.38 -33.94 -24.53
C PRO A 122 -4.70 -35.30 -24.87
N PRO A 123 -5.23 -36.43 -24.35
CA PRO A 123 -6.43 -36.57 -23.51
C PRO A 123 -6.20 -36.20 -22.04
N TYR A 124 -7.22 -35.60 -21.40
CA TYR A 124 -7.18 -35.22 -20.00
C TYR A 124 -7.52 -36.41 -19.09
N GLU A 125 -6.50 -37.07 -18.55
CA GLU A 125 -6.66 -38.13 -17.57
C GLU A 125 -6.71 -37.57 -16.14
N ASP A 126 -7.47 -38.22 -15.25
CA ASP A 126 -7.60 -37.83 -13.84
C ASP A 126 -6.25 -37.78 -13.10
N ARG A 127 -5.28 -38.60 -13.54
CA ARG A 127 -3.90 -38.58 -13.04
C ARG A 127 -3.16 -37.28 -13.42
N ASN A 128 -3.32 -36.81 -14.66
CA ASN A 128 -2.68 -35.58 -15.12
C ASN A 128 -3.30 -34.35 -14.46
N LEU A 129 -4.63 -34.37 -14.29
CA LEU A 129 -5.38 -33.35 -13.57
C LEU A 129 -4.97 -33.29 -12.09
N SER A 130 -4.92 -34.43 -11.39
CA SER A 130 -4.49 -34.48 -9.99
C SER A 130 -3.05 -34.02 -9.78
N LEU A 131 -2.13 -34.36 -10.69
CA LEU A 131 -0.75 -33.86 -10.67
C LEU A 131 -0.69 -32.34 -10.88
N MET A 132 -1.47 -31.80 -11.82
CA MET A 132 -1.54 -30.36 -12.07
C MET A 132 -2.14 -29.61 -10.87
N THR A 133 -3.24 -30.10 -10.29
CA THR A 133 -3.85 -29.53 -9.09
C THR A 133 -2.87 -29.58 -7.91
N TRP A 134 -2.16 -30.69 -7.72
CA TRP A 134 -1.13 -30.80 -6.68
C TRP A 134 0.00 -29.79 -6.89
N ALA A 135 0.51 -29.64 -8.12
CA ALA A 135 1.56 -28.67 -8.45
C ALA A 135 1.10 -27.22 -8.23
N CYS A 136 -0.13 -26.87 -8.65
CA CYS A 136 -0.72 -25.57 -8.37
C CYS A 136 -0.89 -25.33 -6.86
N THR A 137 -1.34 -26.33 -6.10
CA THR A 137 -1.52 -26.23 -4.65
C THR A 137 -0.18 -26.03 -3.92
N LEU A 138 0.89 -26.70 -4.36
CA LEU A 138 2.25 -26.48 -3.84
C LEU A 138 2.77 -25.07 -4.16
N SER A 139 2.53 -24.59 -5.39
CA SER A 139 2.90 -23.23 -5.78
C SER A 139 2.19 -22.20 -4.88
N GLN A 140 0.90 -22.39 -4.64
CA GLN A 140 0.10 -21.52 -3.78
C GLN A 140 0.57 -21.55 -2.31
N LYS A 141 1.00 -22.72 -1.81
CA LYS A 141 1.56 -22.86 -0.46
C LYS A 141 2.94 -22.21 -0.31
N SER A 142 3.73 -22.17 -1.38
CA SER A 142 5.01 -21.45 -1.44
C SER A 142 4.85 -19.92 -1.56
N GLN A 143 3.71 -19.45 -2.11
CA GLN A 143 3.38 -18.04 -2.26
C GLN A 143 2.60 -17.44 -1.06
N GLY A 144 2.67 -18.05 0.13
CA GLY A 144 2.12 -17.50 1.37
C GLY A 144 2.72 -16.16 1.84
N TRP A 145 3.49 -15.47 0.98
CA TRP A 145 4.13 -14.17 1.21
C TRP A 145 3.68 -13.08 0.23
N CYS A 146 2.85 -13.39 -0.78
CA CYS A 146 2.22 -12.38 -1.64
C CYS A 146 0.75 -12.23 -1.27
N GLN A 147 0.48 -11.71 -0.06
CA GLN A 147 -0.70 -10.87 0.10
C GLN A 147 -0.38 -9.53 -0.57
N ILE A 148 -1.19 -9.19 -1.56
CA ILE A 148 -1.27 -7.86 -2.15
C ILE A 148 -1.45 -6.87 -0.99
N MET A 149 -0.40 -6.08 -0.72
CA MET A 149 -0.50 -4.75 -0.12
C MET A 149 -0.55 -3.74 -1.25
#